data_AF-A0A554LMF7-F1
#
_entry.id   AF-A0A554LMF7-F1
#
_cell.length_a   1.000
_cell.length_b   1.000
_cell.length_c   1.000
_cell.angle_alpha   90.00
_cell.angle_beta   90.00
_cell.angle_gamma   90.00
#
_symmetry.space_group_name_H-M   'P 1'
#
loop_
_entity.id
_entity.type
_entity.pdbx_description
1 polymer ?
#
loop_
_entity_poly.entity_id
_entity_poly.type
_entity_poly.pdbx_seq_one_letter_code
_entity_poly.pdbx_strand_id
1 'polypeptide(L)'
;MQNTKLLINFKKAQSHVGKIINMIESKEYCINIMQQNLAVIGLLKSAHEQLMENHLNSCFKSAIVSKNFKRQQEMIDEILKVTKIYNK
;
A
#
# COMPACT_ATOMS: atom_id res chain seq x y z
N MET A 1 14.19 6.41 -5.69
CA MET A 1 13.35 5.19 -5.72
C MET A 1 12.74 5.03 -7.11
N GLN A 2 13.31 4.21 -7.98
CA GLN A 2 12.59 3.70 -9.16
C GLN A 2 12.11 2.29 -8.81
N ASN A 3 10.98 2.22 -8.11
CA ASN A 3 10.40 0.95 -7.69
C ASN A 3 9.48 0.42 -8.79
N THR A 4 10.08 -0.07 -9.88
CA THR A 4 9.36 -0.64 -11.04
C THR A 4 8.37 -1.73 -10.61
N LYS A 5 8.75 -2.57 -9.63
CA LYS A 5 7.88 -3.62 -9.07
C LYS A 5 6.65 -3.06 -8.35
N LEU A 6 6.82 -2.02 -7.55
CA LEU A 6 5.71 -1.36 -6.84
C LEU A 6 4.74 -0.70 -7.82
N LEU A 7 5.28 -0.01 -8.82
CA LEU A 7 4.48 0.60 -9.88
C LEU A 7 3.67 -0.47 -10.64
N ILE A 8 4.28 -1.62 -10.92
CA ILE A 8 3.58 -2.76 -11.52
C ILE A 8 2.43 -3.24 -10.62
N ASN A 9 2.64 -3.35 -9.31
CA ASN A 9 1.60 -3.79 -8.37
C ASN A 9 0.42 -2.82 -8.33
N PHE A 10 0.66 -1.51 -8.30
CA PHE A 10 -0.41 -0.52 -8.36
C PHE A 10 -1.14 -0.50 -9.72
N LYS A 11 -0.42 -0.66 -10.84
CA LYS A 11 -1.04 -0.82 -12.16
C LYS A 11 -1.91 -2.07 -12.25
N LYS A 12 -1.49 -3.18 -11.63
CA LYS A 12 -2.32 -4.39 -11.52
C LYS A 12 -3.58 -4.09 -10.72
N ALA A 13 -3.46 -3.49 -9.53
CA ALA A 13 -4.62 -3.13 -8.72
C ALA A 13 -5.61 -2.23 -9.49
N GLN A 14 -5.11 -1.22 -10.20
CA GLN A 14 -5.90 -0.35 -11.08
C GLN A 14 -6.67 -1.14 -12.15
N SER A 15 -5.99 -2.07 -12.83
CA SER A 15 -6.64 -2.92 -13.85
C SER A 15 -7.74 -3.80 -13.25
N HIS A 16 -7.52 -4.38 -12.07
CA HIS A 16 -8.54 -5.19 -11.39
C HIS A 16 -9.73 -4.34 -10.91
N VAL A 17 -9.52 -3.12 -10.45
CA VAL A 17 -10.61 -2.18 -10.14
C VAL A 17 -11.43 -1.87 -11.41
N GLY A 18 -10.77 -1.64 -12.55
CA GLY A 18 -11.46 -1.47 -13.84
C GLY A 18 -12.33 -2.68 -14.20
N LYS A 19 -11.86 -3.91 -13.96
CA LYS A 19 -12.67 -5.12 -14.15
C LYS A 19 -13.88 -5.15 -13.23
N ILE A 20 -13.73 -4.82 -11.96
CA ILE A 20 -14.85 -4.75 -11.00
C ILE A 20 -15.93 -3.78 -11.47
N ILE A 21 -15.54 -2.61 -11.99
CA ILE A 21 -16.48 -1.63 -12.56
C ILE A 21 -17.26 -2.26 -13.73
N ASN A 22 -16.57 -2.88 -14.69
CA ASN A 22 -17.21 -3.54 -15.82
C ASN A 22 -18.16 -4.68 -15.38
N MET A 23 -17.79 -5.44 -14.35
CA MET A 23 -18.62 -6.51 -13.79
C MET A 23 -19.92 -5.95 -13.19
N ILE A 24 -19.85 -4.80 -12.51
CA ILE A 24 -21.04 -4.10 -11.98
C ILE A 24 -21.92 -3.59 -13.12
N GLU A 25 -21.34 -2.93 -14.12
CA GLU A 25 -22.06 -2.43 -15.31
C GLU A 25 -22.75 -3.57 -16.07
N SER A 26 -22.10 -4.74 -16.13
CA SER A 26 -22.62 -5.95 -16.77
C SER A 26 -23.57 -6.77 -15.89
N LYS A 27 -23.90 -6.29 -14.68
CA LYS A 27 -24.77 -6.97 -13.70
C LYS A 27 -24.33 -8.40 -13.37
N GLU A 28 -23.01 -8.61 -13.25
CA GLU A 28 -22.45 -9.90 -12.87
C GLU A 28 -22.83 -10.32 -11.44
N TYR A 29 -22.69 -11.62 -11.17
CA TYR A 29 -23.01 -12.20 -9.87
C TYR A 29 -22.19 -11.58 -8.73
N CYS A 30 -22.87 -11.09 -7.70
CA CYS A 30 -22.28 -10.33 -6.60
C CYS A 30 -21.10 -11.04 -5.92
N ILE A 31 -21.15 -12.36 -5.78
CA ILE A 31 -20.06 -13.13 -5.15
C ILE A 31 -18.75 -13.01 -5.95
N ASN A 32 -18.82 -13.00 -7.29
CA ASN A 32 -17.63 -12.85 -8.12
C ASN A 32 -17.02 -11.45 -7.95
N ILE A 33 -17.88 -10.42 -7.86
CA ILE A 33 -17.47 -9.04 -7.61
C ILE A 33 -16.80 -8.93 -6.24
N MET A 34 -17.38 -9.54 -5.20
CA MET A 34 -16.81 -9.58 -3.85
C MET A 34 -15.44 -10.27 -3.83
N GLN A 35 -15.29 -11.40 -4.52
CA GLN A 35 -14.01 -12.11 -4.65
C GLN A 35 -12.95 -11.27 -5.36
N GLN A 36 -13.29 -10.60 -6.46
CA GLN A 36 -12.36 -9.69 -7.14
C GLN A 36 -11.98 -8.51 -6.27
N ASN A 37 -12.92 -7.93 -5.51
CA ASN A 37 -12.64 -6.86 -4.56
C ASN A 37 -11.64 -7.30 -3.48
N LEU A 38 -11.81 -8.50 -2.91
CA LEU A 38 -10.87 -9.05 -1.93
C LEU A 38 -9.47 -9.27 -2.54
N ALA A 39 -9.40 -9.69 -3.80
CA ALA A 39 -8.12 -9.82 -4.51
C ALA A 39 -7.42 -8.46 -4.69
N VAL A 40 -8.16 -7.39 -5.01
CA VAL A 40 -7.63 -6.02 -5.08
C VAL A 40 -7.11 -5.56 -3.72
N ILE A 41 -7.86 -5.79 -2.64
CA ILE A 41 -7.43 -5.44 -1.27
C ILE A 41 -6.11 -6.16 -0.94
N GLY A 42 -5.98 -7.45 -1.27
CA GLY A 42 -4.74 -8.20 -1.08
C GLY A 42 -3.56 -7.61 -1.84
N LEU A 43 -3.75 -7.21 -3.11
CA LEU A 43 -2.73 -6.55 -3.92
C LEU A 43 -2.28 -5.21 -3.31
N LEU A 44 -3.23 -4.40 -2.84
CA LEU A 44 -2.95 -3.11 -2.21
C LEU A 44 -2.23 -3.26 -0.88
N LYS A 45 -2.60 -4.25 -0.05
CA LYS A 45 -1.88 -4.58 1.19
C LYS A 45 -0.44 -4.98 0.91
N SER A 46 -0.22 -5.88 -0.05
CA SER A 46 1.14 -6.29 -0.43
C SER A 46 1.99 -5.14 -0.97
N ALA A 47 1.39 -4.23 -1.75
CA ALA A 47 2.08 -3.02 -2.21
C ALA A 47 2.42 -2.07 -1.05
N HIS A 48 1.53 -1.93 -0.07
CA HIS A 48 1.77 -1.15 1.14
C HIS A 48 2.92 -1.71 1.98
N GLU A 49 2.95 -3.02 2.21
CA GLU A 49 4.02 -3.70 2.95
C GLU A 49 5.39 -3.45 2.28
N GLN A 50 5.46 -3.57 0.96
CA GLN A 50 6.69 -3.27 0.20
C GLN A 50 7.09 -1.79 0.29
N LEU A 51 6.12 -0.86 0.29
CA LEU A 51 6.40 0.56 0.51
C LEU A 51 6.97 0.82 1.89
N MET A 52 6.35 0.22 2.91
CA MET A 52 6.77 0.33 4.30
C MET A 52 8.20 -0.20 4.48
N GLU A 53 8.49 -1.42 3.99
CA GLU A 53 9.83 -2.01 4.05
C GLU A 53 10.88 -1.11 3.39
N ASN A 54 10.58 -0.58 2.20
CA ASN A 54 11.51 0.30 1.51
C ASN A 54 11.72 1.63 2.26
N HIS A 55 10.68 2.20 2.87
CA HIS A 55 10.78 3.41 3.67
C HIS A 55 11.62 3.18 4.93
N LEU A 56 11.39 2.06 5.63
CA LEU A 56 12.14 1.66 6.82
C LEU A 56 13.64 1.49 6.50
N ASN A 57 13.97 0.86 5.37
CA ASN A 57 15.35 0.62 4.95
C ASN A 57 16.06 1.85 4.36
N SER A 58 15.34 2.95 4.09
CA SER A 58 15.91 4.17 3.50
C SER A 58 15.72 5.38 4.40
N CYS A 59 14.66 6.17 4.20
CA CYS A 59 14.38 7.42 4.90
C CYS A 59 14.46 7.26 6.42
N PHE A 60 13.80 6.23 6.95
CA PHE A 60 13.75 5.97 8.38
C PHE A 60 15.13 5.60 8.94
N LYS A 61 15.81 4.64 8.32
CA LYS A 61 17.17 4.22 8.72
C LYS A 61 18.14 5.40 8.75
N SER A 62 18.12 6.25 7.71
CA SER A 62 18.95 7.47 7.66
C SER A 62 18.60 8.47 8.76
N ALA A 63 17.32 8.62 9.11
CA ALA A 63 16.90 9.52 10.18
C ALA A 63 17.34 9.02 11.57
N ILE A 64 17.21 7.73 11.84
CA ILE A 64 17.57 7.13 13.13
C ILE A 64 19.07 7.18 13.41
N VAL A 65 19.93 7.03 12.40
CA VAL A 65 21.39 7.16 12.58
C VAL A 65 21.85 8.62 12.66
N SER A 66 20.98 9.59 12.36
CA SER A 66 21.33 11.01 12.45
C SER A 66 21.40 11.46 13.91
N LYS A 67 22.16 12.52 14.21
CA LYS A 67 22.18 13.15 15.56
C LYS A 67 21.02 14.13 15.80
N ASN A 68 19.97 14.09 14.97
CA ASN A 68 18.85 15.01 15.05
C ASN A 68 17.65 14.34 15.74
N PHE A 69 17.57 14.50 17.07
CA PHE A 69 16.50 13.91 17.89
C PHE A 69 15.09 14.31 17.45
N LYS A 70 14.90 15.56 17.00
CA LYS A 70 13.60 16.02 16.49
C LYS A 70 13.18 15.21 15.26
N ARG A 71 14.11 15.03 14.31
CA ARG A 71 13.85 14.25 13.09
C ARG A 71 13.61 12.77 13.37
N GLN A 72 14.30 12.21 14.36
CA GLN A 72 14.05 10.84 14.81
C GLN A 72 12.62 10.66 15.32
N GLN A 73 12.16 11.56 16.20
CA GLN A 73 10.81 11.49 16.76
C GLN A 73 9.72 11.67 15.68
N GLU A 74 9.88 12.64 14.77
CA GLU A 74 8.97 12.84 13.64
C GLU A 74 8.80 11.56 12.80
N MET A 75 9.90 10.86 12.52
CA MET A 75 9.88 9.61 11.75
C MET A 75 9.15 8.48 12.48
N ILE A 76 9.31 8.37 13.79
CA ILE A 76 8.57 7.39 14.60
C ILE A 76 7.08 7.70 14.55
N ASP A 77 6.70 8.97 14.73
CA ASP A 77 5.30 9.40 14.72
C ASP A 77 4.63 9.16 13.35
N GLU A 78 5.37 9.38 12.26
CA GLU A 78 4.92 9.07 10.89
C GLU A 78 4.59 7.57 10.73
N ILE A 79 5.47 6.67 11.17
CA ILE A 79 5.23 5.21 11.13
C ILE A 79 4.01 4.83 11.97
N LEU A 80 3.93 5.31 13.22
CA LEU A 80 2.81 5.01 14.11
C LEU A 80 1.48 5.48 13.53
N LYS A 81 1.46 6.64 12.87
CA LYS A 81 0.26 7.16 12.20
C LYS A 81 -0.19 6.25 11.07
N VAL A 82 0.74 5.77 10.23
CA VAL A 82 0.43 4.87 9.11
C VAL A 82 -0.05 3.50 9.61
N THR A 83 0.63 2.91 10.61
CA THR A 83 0.23 1.61 11.19
C THR A 83 -1.17 1.66 11.81
N LYS A 84 -1.55 2.78 12.44
CA LYS A 84 -2.92 2.97 12.96
C LYS A 84 -3.99 2.97 11.86
N ILE A 85 -3.65 3.37 10.64
CA ILE A 85 -4.58 3.33 9.50
C ILE A 85 -4.63 1.91 8.91
N TYR A 86 -3.48 1.24 8.81
CA TYR A 86 -3.39 -0.12 8.26
C TYR A 86 -4.18 -1.18 9.05
N ASN A 87 -4.24 -1.02 10.38
CA ASN A 87 -4.91 -1.95 11.29
C ASN A 87 -6.40 -1.67 11.50
N LYS A 88 -6.98 -0.70 10.78
CA LYS A 88 -8.43 -0.45 10.76
C LYS A 88 -9.08 -1.20 9.62
#